data_AF-A0A382PG86-F1
#
_entry.id   AF-A0A382PG86-F1
#
_cell.length_a   1.000
_cell.length_b   1.000
_cell.length_c   1.000
_cell.angle_alpha   90.00
_cell.angle_beta   90.00
_cell.angle_gamma   90.00
#
_symmetry.space_group_name_H-M   'P 1'
#
loop_
_entity.id
_entity.type
_entity.pdbx_description
1 polymer ?
#
loop_
_entity_poly.entity_id
_entity_poly.type
_entity_poly.pdbx_seq_one_letter_code
_entity_poly.pdbx_strand_id
1 'polypeptide(L)'
;VKLVELLKATGAIIKIYDPFIKDTSALNEVLESSDIIIIATNHSEFKDIKKEIQNSKPKIIYDVWNLYNKDDFSSSKYLKLGMG
;
A
#
# COMPACT_ATOMS: atom_id res chain seq x y z
N VAL A 1 4.55 -2.55 -13.49
CA VAL A 1 4.55 -1.51 -14.56
C VAL A 1 3.13 -1.08 -14.93
N LYS A 2 2.25 -1.96 -15.41
CA LYS A 2 0.88 -1.59 -15.86
C LYS A 2 -0.03 -0.91 -14.81
N LEU A 3 -0.03 -1.37 -13.55
CA LEU A 3 -0.83 -0.72 -12.48
C LEU A 3 -0.41 0.73 -12.23
N VAL A 4 0.91 0.94 -12.14
CA VAL A 4 1.49 2.27 -11.92
C VAL A 4 1.16 3.21 -13.07
N GLU A 5 1.27 2.73 -14.31
CA GLU A 5 0.92 3.52 -15.51
C GLU A 5 -0.55 3.93 -15.52
N LEU A 6 -1.45 2.99 -15.20
CA LEU A 6 -2.89 3.28 -15.12
C LEU A 6 -3.20 4.34 -14.05
N LEU A 7 -2.59 4.23 -12.86
CA LEU A 7 -2.81 5.20 -11.80
C LEU A 7 -2.17 6.56 -12.11
N LYS A 8 -1.01 6.59 -12.76
CA LYS A 8 -0.41 7.85 -13.24
C LYS A 8 -1.31 8.53 -14.28
N ALA A 9 -1.95 7.75 -15.16
CA ALA A 9 -2.86 8.28 -16.18
C ALA A 9 -4.14 8.92 -15.60
N THR A 10 -4.53 8.62 -14.36
CA THR A 10 -5.63 9.30 -13.67
C THR A 10 -5.23 10.63 -13.03
N GLY A 11 -3.95 11.02 -13.12
CA GLY A 11 -3.39 12.21 -12.48
C GLY A 11 -3.00 12.00 -11.02
N ALA A 12 -2.99 10.76 -10.53
CA ALA A 12 -2.57 10.46 -9.16
C ALA A 12 -1.04 10.60 -9.00
N ILE A 13 -0.62 11.10 -7.84
CA ILE A 13 0.79 11.13 -7.43
C ILE A 13 1.15 9.73 -6.91
N ILE A 14 2.07 9.05 -7.60
CA ILE A 14 2.44 7.67 -7.28
C ILE A 14 3.83 7.62 -6.66
N LYS A 15 3.89 7.07 -5.45
CA LYS A 15 5.12 6.69 -4.76
C LYS A 15 5.18 5.17 -4.67
N ILE A 16 6.35 4.58 -4.90
CA ILE A 16 6.54 3.12 -4.97
C ILE A 16 7.66 2.76 -4.01
N TYR A 17 7.46 1.70 -3.25
CA TYR A 17 8.50 1.05 -2.46
C TYR A 17 8.49 -0.45 -2.76
N ASP A 18 9.65 -1.01 -3.05
CA ASP A 18 9.86 -2.45 -3.11
C ASP A 18 11.27 -2.76 -2.54
N PRO A 19 11.37 -3.59 -1.48
CA PRO A 19 12.64 -3.87 -0.81
C PRO A 19 13.69 -4.53 -1.72
N PHE A 20 13.27 -5.13 -2.84
CA PHE A 20 14.15 -5.83 -3.77
C PHE A 20 14.47 -5.03 -5.04
N ILE A 21 13.89 -3.83 -5.21
CA ILE A 21 14.10 -2.96 -6.38
C ILE A 21 14.78 -1.67 -5.96
N LYS A 22 15.96 -1.43 -6.53
CA LYS A 22 16.85 -0.31 -6.15
C LYS A 22 16.35 1.09 -6.53
N ASP A 23 15.43 1.19 -7.49
CA ASP A 23 14.92 2.47 -8.01
C ASP A 23 13.52 2.80 -7.45
N THR A 24 13.30 2.52 -6.16
CA THR A 24 12.05 2.83 -5.46
C THR A 24 12.29 3.79 -4.29
N SER A 25 11.26 4.54 -3.90
CA SER A 25 11.29 5.45 -2.75
C SER A 25 11.45 4.69 -1.45
N ALA A 26 11.97 5.35 -0.41
CA ALA A 26 12.02 4.71 0.91
C ALA A 26 10.61 4.49 1.48
N LEU A 27 10.42 3.45 2.29
CA LEU A 27 9.12 3.11 2.91
C LEU A 27 8.48 4.32 3.60
N ASN A 28 9.26 5.05 4.41
CA ASN A 28 8.76 6.23 5.14
C ASN A 28 8.22 7.30 4.19
N GLU A 29 8.92 7.58 3.09
CA GLU A 29 8.51 8.58 2.10
C GLU A 29 7.19 8.20 1.41
N VAL A 30 6.99 6.90 1.15
CA VAL A 30 5.74 6.37 0.61
C VAL A 30 4.61 6.54 1.62
N LEU A 31 4.87 6.25 2.90
CA LEU A 31 3.84 6.29 3.93
C LEU A 31 3.42 7.72 4.35
N GLU A 32 4.35 8.68 4.40
CA GLU A 32 4.18 10.00 5.07
C GLU A 32 3.10 10.95 4.46
N SER A 33 2.33 10.53 3.45
CA SER A 33 1.29 11.39 2.86
C SER A 33 0.34 10.62 1.92
N SER A 34 0.31 9.29 2.01
CA SER A 34 -0.49 8.50 1.08
C SER A 34 -1.95 8.45 1.51
N ASP A 35 -2.84 8.99 0.67
CA ASP A 35 -4.29 8.84 0.82
C ASP A 35 -4.72 7.37 0.67
N ILE A 36 -4.07 6.65 -0.25
CA ILE A 36 -4.37 5.27 -0.59
C ILE A 36 -3.06 4.48 -0.60
N ILE A 37 -3.03 3.38 0.12
CA ILE A 37 -1.92 2.42 0.10
C ILE A 37 -2.39 1.16 -0.63
N ILE A 38 -1.64 0.74 -1.64
CA ILE A 38 -1.92 -0.47 -2.42
C ILE A 38 -0.79 -1.46 -2.20
N ILE A 39 -1.12 -2.66 -1.72
CA ILE A 39 -0.17 -3.75 -1.53
C ILE A 39 -0.24 -4.63 -2.76
N ALA A 40 0.68 -4.39 -3.70
CA ALA A 40 0.65 -5.01 -5.02
C ALA A 40 1.52 -6.27 -5.14
N THR A 41 2.35 -6.59 -4.15
CA THR A 41 3.23 -7.77 -4.12
C THR A 41 3.16 -8.49 -2.76
N ASN A 42 3.37 -9.81 -2.76
CA ASN A 42 3.40 -10.66 -1.56
C ASN A 42 4.85 -10.84 -1.07
N HIS A 43 5.49 -9.74 -0.68
CA HIS A 43 6.79 -9.79 -0.03
C HIS A 43 6.61 -10.04 1.47
N SER A 44 7.43 -10.93 2.05
CA SER A 44 7.37 -11.27 3.48
C SER A 44 7.58 -10.06 4.38
N GLU A 45 8.44 -9.14 3.95
CA GLU A 45 8.79 -7.87 4.58
C GLU A 45 7.56 -7.02 4.87
N PHE A 46 6.50 -7.16 4.06
CA PHE A 46 5.30 -6.38 4.27
C PHE A 46 4.46 -6.89 5.44
N LYS A 47 4.57 -8.16 5.86
CA LYS A 47 3.81 -8.64 7.02
C LYS A 47 4.16 -7.89 8.31
N ASP A 48 5.39 -7.41 8.42
CA ASP A 48 5.89 -6.77 9.64
C ASP A 48 5.66 -5.25 9.68
N ILE A 49 5.36 -4.58 8.55
CA ILE A 49 5.16 -3.11 8.46
C ILE A 49 3.72 -2.65 8.77
N LYS A 50 2.87 -3.55 9.29
CA LYS A 50 1.45 -3.25 9.57
C LYS A 50 1.30 -2.00 10.44
N LYS A 51 2.14 -1.85 11.47
CA LYS A 51 2.03 -0.74 12.42
C LYS A 51 2.38 0.60 11.76
N GLU A 52 3.37 0.60 10.89
CA GLU A 52 3.84 1.75 10.13
C GLU A 52 2.75 2.24 9.18
N ILE A 53 2.09 1.32 8.46
CA ILE A 53 0.93 1.62 7.61
C ILE A 53 -0.22 2.19 8.44
N GLN A 54 -0.56 1.57 9.57
CA GLN A 54 -1.63 2.06 10.44
C GLN A 54 -1.33 3.45 11.00
N ASN A 55 -0.07 3.71 11.38
CA ASN A 55 0.37 5.00 11.93
C ASN A 55 0.37 6.11 10.89
N SER A 56 0.54 5.78 9.60
CA SER A 56 0.45 6.77 8.52
C SER A 56 -1.00 7.17 8.19
N LYS A 57 -1.99 6.49 8.79
CA LYS A 57 -3.43 6.80 8.71
C LYS A 57 -3.93 7.05 7.27
N PRO A 58 -3.66 6.12 6.33
CA PRO A 58 -4.22 6.23 4.99
C PRO A 58 -5.75 6.19 5.04
N LYS A 59 -6.43 6.79 4.06
CA LYS A 59 -7.89 6.68 3.98
C LYS A 59 -8.32 5.29 3.56
N ILE A 60 -7.57 4.69 2.62
CA ILE A 60 -7.87 3.38 2.05
C ILE A 60 -6.59 2.53 2.01
N ILE A 61 -6.73 1.27 2.40
CA ILE A 61 -5.72 0.24 2.19
C ILE A 61 -6.34 -0.80 1.26
N TYR A 62 -5.70 -1.05 0.11
CA TYR A 62 -6.11 -2.06 -0.85
C TYR A 62 -5.09 -3.19 -0.90
N ASP A 63 -5.45 -4.33 -0.32
CA ASP A 63 -4.60 -5.50 -0.25
C ASP A 63 -4.93 -6.51 -1.36
N VAL A 64 -4.07 -6.57 -2.38
CA VAL A 64 -4.27 -7.47 -3.53
C VAL A 64 -4.01 -8.93 -3.14
N TRP A 65 -3.21 -9.15 -2.10
CA TRP A 65 -2.67 -10.46 -1.73
C TRP A 65 -3.26 -11.04 -0.44
N ASN A 66 -4.13 -10.30 0.24
CA ASN A 66 -4.76 -10.69 1.50
C ASN A 66 -3.68 -11.06 2.56
N LEU A 67 -2.68 -10.20 2.70
CA LEU A 67 -1.65 -10.26 3.74
C LEU A 67 -2.20 -9.89 5.13
N TYR A 68 -3.23 -9.05 5.18
CA TYR A 68 -3.79 -8.52 6.42
C TYR A 68 -5.29 -8.84 6.60
N ASN A 69 -5.77 -8.59 7.80
CA ASN A 69 -7.17 -8.67 8.21
C ASN A 69 -7.78 -7.27 8.36
N LYS A 70 -9.11 -7.19 8.27
CA LYS A 70 -9.83 -5.92 8.44
C LYS A 70 -9.56 -5.26 9.80
N ASP A 71 -9.45 -6.07 10.85
CA ASP A 71 -9.23 -5.59 12.23
C ASP A 71 -7.79 -5.11 12.46
N ASP A 72 -6.91 -5.29 11.48
CA ASP A 72 -5.54 -4.76 11.54
C ASP A 72 -5.49 -3.24 11.40
N PHE A 73 -6.51 -2.65 10.76
CA PHE A 73 -6.54 -1.23 10.43
C PHE A 73 -7.83 -0.55 10.90
N SER A 74 -7.81 -0.01 12.12
CA SER A 74 -9.01 0.60 12.72
C SER A 74 -9.34 2.00 12.21
N SER A 75 -8.36 2.74 11.69
CA SER A 75 -8.50 4.13 11.25
C SER A 75 -8.70 4.28 9.74
N SER A 76 -8.63 3.17 9.01
CA SER A 76 -8.54 3.15 7.55
C SER A 76 -9.60 2.23 6.97
N LYS A 77 -10.11 2.53 5.78
CA LYS A 77 -10.97 1.60 5.05
C LYS A 77 -10.11 0.50 4.43
N TYR A 78 -10.15 -0.70 5.01
CA TYR A 78 -9.49 -1.88 4.45
C TYR A 78 -10.36 -2.56 3.38
N LEU A 79 -9.75 -2.79 2.21
CA LEU A 79 -10.32 -3.50 1.07
C LEU A 79 -9.32 -4.56 0.62
N LYS A 80 -9.82 -5.67 0.08
CA LYS A 80 -8.97 -6.71 -0.50
C LYS A 80 -9.52 -7.25 -1.81
N LEU A 81 -8.64 -7.84 -2.62
CA LEU A 81 -9.07 -8.50 -3.85
C LEU A 81 -10.04 -9.64 -3.53
N GLY A 82 -11.12 -9.73 -4.32
CA GLY A 82 -12.16 -10.75 -4.12
C GLY A 82 -13.15 -10.44 -2.99
N MET A 83 -13.04 -9.29 -2.33
CA MET A 83 -14.08 -8.79 -1.44
C MET A 83 -15.17 -8.13 -2.30
N GLY A 84 -16.23 -8.90 -2.57
CA GLY A 84 -17.46 -8.46 -3.25
C GLY A 84 -18.61 -8.37 -2.27
#